data_AF-A0A830BZR2-F1
#
_entry.id   AF-A0A830BZR2-F1
#
_cell.length_a   1.000
_cell.length_b   1.000
_cell.length_c   1.000
_cell.angle_alpha   90.00
_cell.angle_beta   90.00
_cell.angle_gamma   90.00
#
_symmetry.space_group_name_H-M   'P 1'
#
loop_
_entity.id
_entity.type
_entity.pdbx_description
1 polymer ?
#
loop_
_entity_poly.entity_id
_entity_poly.type
_entity_poly.pdbx_seq_one_letter_code
_entity_poly.pdbx_strand_id
1 'polypeptide(L)'
;NNNSKSVELELEHCLIDPSNRESRVRVIQVLELQQEQVRELKLKSIRVFVKQWYSPFRNGDQLGGCAVRDSAFAATRPLDASLVSSVWEGFATLSTFPTRQDDVIQQQQRQFGGQRKSIRDEGDLILLPRQLWCSVKGAEEDKTSCCCGVGWLLDRGRAITSKCTFSSSGELNECF
;
A
#
# COMPACT_ATOMS: atom_id res chain seq x y z
N ASN A 1 -32.22 18.15 2.20
CA ASN A 1 -31.13 17.54 1.40
C ASN A 1 -29.85 17.54 2.22
N ASN A 2 -29.63 16.46 2.98
CA ASN A 2 -28.40 16.29 3.74
C ASN A 2 -27.30 15.90 2.76
N ASN A 3 -26.43 16.86 2.42
CA ASN A 3 -25.23 16.60 1.66
C ASN A 3 -24.23 15.95 2.62
N SER A 4 -24.25 14.63 2.73
CA SER A 4 -23.29 13.89 3.53
C SER A 4 -21.90 14.13 2.95
N LYS A 5 -21.03 14.80 3.72
CA LYS A 5 -19.65 15.06 3.29
C LYS A 5 -18.87 13.76 3.39
N SER A 6 -18.57 13.14 2.26
CA SER A 6 -17.51 12.13 2.17
C SER A 6 -16.18 12.82 1.85
N VAL A 7 -15.09 12.26 2.40
CA VAL A 7 -13.72 12.71 2.11
C VAL A 7 -12.99 11.58 1.40
N GLU A 8 -12.38 11.89 0.26
CA GLU A 8 -11.53 10.93 -0.44
C GLU A 8 -10.09 11.02 0.07
N LEU A 9 -9.49 9.85 0.30
CA LEU A 9 -8.12 9.70 0.74
C LEU A 9 -7.38 8.81 -0.25
N GLU A 10 -6.26 9.30 -0.78
CA GLU A 10 -5.40 8.52 -1.67
C GLU A 10 -4.16 8.06 -0.92
N LEU A 11 -3.94 6.74 -0.90
CA LEU A 11 -2.75 6.13 -0.33
C LEU A 11 -1.90 5.49 -1.42
N GLU A 12 -0.67 5.95 -1.57
CA GLU A 12 0.31 5.36 -2.48
C GLU A 12 1.32 4.47 -1.74
N HIS A 13 1.39 3.20 -2.15
CA HIS A 13 2.45 2.28 -1.80
C HIS A 13 3.46 2.20 -2.95
N CYS A 14 4.73 2.51 -2.68
CA CYS A 14 5.81 2.39 -3.67
C CYS A 14 6.73 1.23 -3.28
N LEU A 15 6.63 0.13 -4.02
CA LEU A 15 7.43 -1.07 -3.82
C LEU A 15 8.58 -1.11 -4.83
N ILE A 16 9.80 -1.37 -4.35
CA ILE A 16 11.01 -1.47 -5.18
C ILE A 16 11.55 -2.88 -5.03
N ASP A 17 11.80 -3.56 -6.15
CA ASP A 17 12.42 -4.88 -6.13
C ASP A 17 13.87 -4.77 -5.61
N PRO A 18 14.23 -5.45 -4.50
CA PRO A 18 15.58 -5.39 -3.94
C PRO A 18 16.63 -6.02 -4.87
N SER A 19 16.23 -6.97 -5.73
CA SER A 19 17.11 -7.60 -6.73
C SER A 19 17.23 -6.78 -8.01
N ASN A 20 16.28 -5.89 -8.28
CA ASN A 20 16.30 -4.97 -9.42
C ASN A 20 15.75 -3.59 -9.04
N ARG A 21 16.64 -2.71 -8.56
CA ARG A 21 16.25 -1.37 -8.07
C ARG A 21 15.66 -0.44 -9.13
N GLU A 22 15.77 -0.80 -10.41
CA GLU A 22 15.12 -0.06 -11.50
C GLU A 22 13.64 -0.44 -11.64
N SER A 23 13.25 -1.59 -11.10
CA SER A 23 11.89 -2.10 -11.13
C SER A 23 11.12 -1.62 -9.90
N ARG A 24 10.07 -0.85 -10.15
CA ARG A 24 9.19 -0.32 -9.10
C ARG A 24 7.74 -0.43 -9.48
N VAL A 25 6.91 -0.68 -8.48
CA VAL A 25 5.47 -0.71 -8.61
C VAL A 25 4.90 0.32 -7.64
N ARG A 26 4.09 1.24 -8.16
CA ARG A 26 3.29 2.17 -7.35
C ARG A 26 1.85 1.70 -7.39
N VAL A 27 1.29 1.40 -6.24
CA VAL A 27 -0.11 1.03 -6.09
C VAL A 27 -0.79 2.11 -5.28
N ILE A 28 -1.83 2.71 -5.87
CA ILE A 28 -2.62 3.76 -5.22
C ILE A 28 -3.99 3.20 -4.88
N GLN A 29 -4.31 3.14 -3.60
CA GLN A 29 -5.64 2.81 -3.09
C GLN A 29 -6.39 4.11 -2.84
N VAL A 30 -7.55 4.28 -3.48
CA VAL A 30 -8.44 5.42 -3.26
C VAL A 30 -9.53 4.98 -2.30
N LEU A 31 -9.59 5.60 -1.13
CA LEU A 31 -10.51 5.29 -0.03
C LEU A 31 -11.53 6.43 0.12
N GLU A 32 -12.77 6.08 0.39
CA GLU A 32 -13.81 7.04 0.78
C GLU A 32 -14.06 6.91 2.28
N LEU A 33 -13.85 8.01 3.01
CA LEU A 33 -14.24 8.14 4.40
C LEU A 33 -15.66 8.69 4.48
N GLN A 34 -16.58 7.88 4.99
CA GLN A 34 -17.96 8.30 5.25
C GLN A 34 -18.06 8.86 6.67
N GLN A 35 -18.50 10.12 6.79
CA GLN A 35 -18.55 10.84 8.08
C GLN A 35 -19.87 10.66 8.85
N GLU A 36 -20.79 9.81 8.37
CA GLU A 36 -22.05 9.55 9.06
C GLU A 36 -21.85 8.62 10.28
N GLN A 37 -22.94 8.23 10.95
CA GLN A 37 -22.99 7.63 12.30
C GLN A 37 -22.05 6.42 12.52
N VAL A 38 -21.55 5.79 11.45
CA VAL A 38 -20.45 4.83 11.46
C VAL A 38 -19.37 5.33 10.52
N ARG A 39 -18.20 5.69 11.05
CA ARG A 39 -17.04 6.08 10.24
C ARG A 39 -16.47 4.83 9.56
N GLU A 40 -16.77 4.69 8.27
CA GLU A 40 -16.30 3.57 7.44
C GLU A 40 -15.34 4.09 6.36
N LEU A 41 -14.22 3.39 6.19
CA LEU A 41 -13.28 3.60 5.09
C LEU A 41 -13.55 2.55 4.02
N LYS A 42 -14.10 2.98 2.88
CA LYS A 42 -14.45 2.10 1.77
C LYS A 42 -13.47 2.26 0.63
N LEU A 43 -12.92 1.15 0.13
CA LEU A 43 -12.11 1.17 -1.09
C LEU A 43 -12.98 1.50 -2.32
N LYS A 44 -12.64 2.57 -3.02
CA LYS A 44 -13.30 3.01 -4.27
C LYS A 44 -12.61 2.47 -5.50
N SER A 45 -11.29 2.58 -5.55
CA SER A 45 -10.52 2.13 -6.71
C SER A 45 -9.07 1.81 -6.35
N ILE A 46 -8.43 1.03 -7.20
CA ILE A 46 -6.99 0.74 -7.16
C ILE A 46 -6.40 1.18 -8.49
N ARG A 47 -5.32 1.94 -8.45
CA ARG A 47 -4.50 2.30 -9.63
C ARG A 47 -3.12 1.69 -9.47
N VAL A 48 -2.65 1.00 -10.51
CA VAL A 48 -1.31 0.38 -10.49
C VAL A 48 -0.45 0.99 -11.59
N PHE A 49 0.74 1.46 -11.21
CA PHE A 49 1.76 1.95 -12.12
C PHE A 49 3.01 1.08 -11.98
N VAL A 50 3.27 0.26 -12.99
CA VAL A 50 4.53 -0.48 -13.10
C VAL A 50 5.50 0.40 -13.89
N LYS A 51 6.58 0.84 -13.24
CA LYS A 51 7.61 1.68 -13.86
C LYS A 51 8.94 0.94 -13.86
N GLN A 52 9.63 1.01 -14.99
CA GLN A 52 11.05 0.70 -15.04
C GLN A 52 11.81 2.02 -15.20
N TRP A 53 12.77 2.29 -14.32
CA TRP A 53 13.69 3.39 -14.55
C TRP A 53 14.70 2.95 -15.61
N TYR A 54 14.77 3.65 -16.72
CA TYR A 54 15.88 3.52 -17.66
C TYR A 54 16.85 4.64 -17.34
N SER A 55 18.00 4.33 -16.73
CA SER A 55 19.31 4.96 -16.99
C SER A 55 20.24 4.88 -15.77
N PRO A 56 21.53 4.53 -15.96
CA PRO A 56 22.56 4.78 -14.98
C PRO A 56 22.82 6.29 -14.89
N PHE A 57 22.67 6.88 -13.71
CA PHE A 57 23.11 8.26 -13.47
C PHE A 57 24.60 8.41 -13.84
N ARG A 58 24.91 9.13 -14.92
CA ARG A 58 26.23 9.70 -15.18
C ARG A 58 26.15 11.21 -14.97
N ASN A 59 26.81 11.68 -13.91
CA ASN A 59 27.34 13.03 -13.76
C ASN A 59 26.43 14.19 -14.20
N GLY A 60 25.36 14.43 -13.44
CA GLY A 60 24.75 15.76 -13.34
C GLY A 60 24.30 16.39 -14.65
N ASP A 61 23.27 15.84 -15.27
CA ASP A 61 22.14 16.60 -15.81
C ASP A 61 21.09 15.62 -16.35
N GLN A 62 19.84 16.08 -16.36
CA GLN A 62 18.66 15.48 -16.99
C GLN A 62 17.80 14.50 -16.16
N LEU A 63 16.59 15.00 -15.85
CA LEU A 63 15.44 14.30 -15.28
C LEU A 63 15.08 13.07 -16.14
N GLY A 64 15.60 11.90 -15.80
CA GLY A 64 15.28 10.64 -16.48
C GLY A 64 13.78 10.35 -16.44
N GLY A 65 13.14 10.39 -17.61
CA GLY A 65 11.71 10.19 -17.76
C GLY A 65 11.23 8.83 -17.27
N CYS A 66 10.09 8.80 -16.59
CA CYS A 66 9.38 7.56 -16.27
C CYS A 66 8.72 7.02 -17.54
N ALA A 67 9.24 5.94 -18.14
CA ALA A 67 8.50 5.21 -19.16
C ALA A 67 7.52 4.23 -18.48
N VAL A 68 6.21 4.41 -18.72
CA VAL A 68 5.20 3.40 -18.39
C VAL A 68 5.34 2.29 -19.43
N ARG A 69 5.98 1.18 -19.06
CA ARG A 69 6.38 0.15 -20.03
C ARG A 69 5.23 -0.74 -20.49
N ASP A 70 4.22 -0.93 -19.63
CA ASP A 70 3.20 -1.95 -19.84
C ASP A 70 1.81 -1.32 -19.97
N SER A 71 1.38 -1.08 -21.20
CA SER A 71 -0.02 -0.79 -21.55
C SER A 71 -0.96 -1.99 -21.34
N ALA A 72 -0.44 -3.13 -20.85
CA ALA A 72 -1.10 -4.42 -20.79
C ALA A 72 -1.14 -5.02 -19.37
N PHE A 73 -1.10 -4.20 -18.30
CA PHE A 73 -1.21 -4.68 -16.92
C PHE A 73 -2.40 -5.65 -16.73
N ALA A 74 -3.58 -5.26 -17.23
CA ALA A 74 -4.80 -6.07 -17.17
C ALA A 74 -4.81 -7.29 -18.11
N ALA A 75 -3.83 -7.42 -19.03
CA ALA A 75 -3.75 -8.53 -19.96
C ALA A 75 -3.08 -9.78 -19.35
N THR A 76 -2.42 -9.63 -18.20
CA THR A 76 -1.86 -10.78 -17.46
C THR A 76 -2.86 -11.29 -16.43
N ARG A 77 -2.85 -12.60 -16.19
CA ARG A 77 -3.73 -13.21 -15.20
C ARG A 77 -3.44 -12.63 -13.80
N PRO A 78 -4.49 -12.41 -12.98
CA PRO A 78 -4.32 -12.11 -11.57
C PRO A 78 -3.44 -13.15 -10.85
N LEU A 79 -2.81 -12.73 -9.76
CA LEU A 79 -2.10 -13.63 -8.85
C LEU A 79 -3.02 -14.75 -8.35
N ASP A 80 -2.50 -15.96 -8.27
CA ASP A 80 -3.20 -17.09 -7.66
C ASP A 80 -3.20 -16.92 -6.12
N ALA A 81 -4.39 -16.97 -5.51
CA ALA A 81 -4.58 -16.82 -4.08
C ALA A 81 -3.67 -17.78 -3.30
N SER A 82 -3.58 -19.03 -3.73
CA SER A 82 -2.84 -20.10 -3.04
C SER A 82 -1.35 -19.81 -2.86
N LEU A 83 -0.78 -18.92 -3.69
CA LEU A 83 0.62 -18.51 -3.59
C LEU A 83 0.87 -17.46 -2.50
N VAL A 84 -0.18 -16.83 -1.99
CA VAL A 84 -0.08 -15.70 -1.05
C VAL A 84 -0.95 -15.87 0.20
N SER A 85 -2.02 -16.65 0.15
CA SER A 85 -2.94 -16.91 1.25
C SER A 85 -2.32 -17.89 2.24
N SER A 86 -1.54 -17.37 3.18
CA SER A 86 -0.87 -18.16 4.21
C SER A 86 -0.35 -17.26 5.34
N VAL A 87 0.39 -17.87 6.27
CA VAL A 87 1.17 -17.16 7.27
C VAL A 87 2.51 -16.74 6.66
N TRP A 88 2.77 -15.43 6.67
CA TRP A 88 4.03 -14.83 6.28
C TRP A 88 4.74 -14.26 7.49
N GLU A 89 6.07 -14.34 7.49
CA GLU A 89 6.90 -13.77 8.54
C GLU A 89 8.13 -13.11 7.92
N GLY A 90 8.53 -11.96 8.47
CA GLY A 90 9.69 -11.24 7.99
C GLY A 90 10.00 -10.03 8.85
N PHE A 91 11.10 -9.36 8.53
CA PHE A 91 11.49 -8.13 9.21
C PHE A 91 10.73 -6.93 8.64
N ALA A 92 10.25 -6.06 9.52
CA ALA A 92 9.55 -4.85 9.16
C ALA A 92 10.28 -3.61 9.66
N THR A 93 10.25 -2.53 8.88
CA THR A 93 10.64 -1.20 9.36
C THR A 93 9.38 -0.42 9.63
N LEU A 94 9.19 0.03 10.87
CA LEU A 94 7.97 0.72 11.27
C LEU A 94 8.21 2.23 11.23
N SER A 95 7.27 2.95 10.62
CA SER A 95 7.18 4.41 10.67
C SER A 95 5.91 4.79 11.39
N THR A 96 6.03 5.52 12.50
CA THR A 96 4.88 6.03 13.27
C THR A 96 4.69 7.51 13.01
N PHE A 97 3.43 7.94 13.04
CA PHE A 97 3.01 9.30 12.75
C PHE A 97 2.30 9.83 14.00
N PRO A 98 2.97 10.66 14.82
CA PRO A 98 2.34 11.23 16.01
C PRO A 98 1.18 12.16 15.60
N THR A 99 0.06 12.04 16.30
CA THR A 99 -1.14 12.84 16.02
C THR A 99 -0.88 14.30 16.38
N ARG A 100 -0.94 15.19 15.36
CA ARG A 100 -1.03 16.67 15.44
C ARG A 100 -0.12 17.37 16.47
N GLN A 101 0.99 17.91 15.98
CA GLN A 101 1.33 19.31 16.27
C GLN A 101 0.96 20.12 15.02
N ASP A 102 0.53 21.37 15.16
CA ASP A 102 -0.03 22.26 14.12
C ASP A 102 0.92 22.60 12.94
N ASP A 103 1.94 21.78 12.70
CA ASP A 103 2.93 21.96 11.66
C ASP A 103 2.54 21.25 10.36
N VAL A 104 2.75 21.97 9.26
CA VAL A 104 2.60 21.48 7.88
C VAL A 104 3.58 20.33 7.57
N ILE A 105 4.62 20.16 8.41
CA ILE A 105 5.65 19.13 8.27
C ILE A 105 5.67 18.27 9.53
N GLN A 106 5.28 17.00 9.42
CA GLN A 106 5.41 16.03 10.50
C GLN A 106 6.72 15.25 10.39
N GLN A 107 7.48 15.21 11.49
CA GLN A 107 8.68 14.38 11.58
C GLN A 107 8.29 12.91 11.75
N GLN A 108 8.75 12.07 10.82
CA GLN A 108 8.57 10.62 10.88
C GLN A 108 9.63 10.00 11.78
N GLN A 109 9.21 9.19 12.76
CA GLN A 109 10.12 8.34 13.51
C GLN A 109 10.18 6.97 12.82
N ARG A 110 11.34 6.64 12.23
CA ARG A 110 11.63 5.30 11.71
C ARG A 110 12.30 4.48 12.79
N GLN A 111 11.74 3.30 13.05
CA GLN A 111 12.28 2.35 13.99
C GLN A 111 12.26 0.93 13.41
N PHE A 112 13.19 0.10 13.86
CA PHE A 112 13.18 -1.31 13.52
C PHE A 112 11.94 -1.95 14.18
N GLY A 113 11.00 -2.42 13.35
CA GLY A 113 9.75 -3.01 13.80
C GLY A 113 9.85 -4.47 14.23
N GLY A 114 11.07 -5.03 14.19
CA GLY A 114 11.31 -6.43 14.51
C GLY A 114 10.77 -7.41 13.48
N GLN A 115 10.70 -8.68 13.90
CA GLN A 115 10.02 -9.73 13.15
C GLN A 115 8.51 -9.54 13.29
N ARG A 116 7.81 -9.45 12.16
CA ARG A 116 6.35 -9.34 12.10
C ARG A 116 5.76 -10.51 11.34
N LYS A 117 4.66 -11.04 11.88
CA LYS A 117 3.83 -12.04 11.25
C LYS A 117 2.64 -11.38 10.56
N SER A 118 2.34 -11.78 9.33
CA SER A 118 1.21 -11.34 8.54
C SER A 118 0.40 -12.57 8.13
N ILE A 119 -0.85 -12.62 8.58
CA ILE A 119 -1.81 -13.65 8.15
C ILE A 119 -2.59 -13.07 6.99
N ARG A 120 -2.66 -13.82 5.88
CA ARG A 120 -3.33 -13.42 4.65
C ARG A 120 -4.35 -14.47 4.29
N ASP A 121 -5.61 -14.08 4.35
CA ASP A 121 -6.75 -14.93 4.02
C ASP A 121 -7.26 -14.55 2.64
N GLU A 122 -7.62 -15.54 1.83
CA GLU A 122 -8.04 -15.31 0.43
C GLU A 122 -9.22 -14.33 0.32
N GLY A 123 -10.17 -14.39 1.27
CA GLY A 123 -11.35 -13.52 1.28
C GLY A 123 -11.05 -12.03 1.47
N ASP A 124 -9.87 -11.68 1.97
CA ASP A 124 -9.47 -10.30 2.25
C ASP A 124 -8.52 -9.71 1.21
N LEU A 125 -8.17 -10.49 0.19
CA LEU A 125 -7.21 -10.11 -0.83
C LEU A 125 -7.90 -9.73 -2.14
N ILE A 126 -7.51 -8.59 -2.67
CA ILE A 126 -7.76 -8.20 -4.05
C ILE A 126 -6.52 -8.62 -4.84
N LEU A 127 -6.64 -9.73 -5.56
CA LEU A 127 -5.56 -10.31 -6.34
C LEU A 127 -5.41 -9.54 -7.66
N LEU A 128 -4.19 -9.10 -7.93
CA LEU A 128 -3.90 -8.26 -9.08
C LEU A 128 -2.93 -8.96 -10.04
N PRO A 129 -2.95 -8.57 -11.33
CA PRO A 129 -1.92 -8.99 -12.26
C PRO A 129 -0.49 -8.64 -11.80
N ARG A 130 0.51 -9.21 -12.46
CA ARG A 130 1.94 -8.97 -12.14
C ARG A 130 2.35 -9.38 -10.72
N GLN A 131 1.73 -10.42 -10.18
CA GLN A 131 2.05 -10.98 -8.85
C GLN A 131 1.82 -10.00 -7.70
N LEU A 132 0.88 -9.08 -7.88
CA LEU A 132 0.53 -8.08 -6.88
C LEU A 132 -0.75 -8.48 -6.15
N TRP A 133 -0.92 -7.93 -4.95
CA TRP A 133 -2.16 -8.02 -4.21
C TRP A 133 -2.39 -6.75 -3.41
N CYS A 134 -3.65 -6.48 -3.10
CA CYS A 134 -4.07 -5.42 -2.18
C CYS A 134 -4.98 -6.01 -1.10
N SER A 135 -5.07 -5.35 0.04
CA SER A 135 -6.06 -5.63 1.06
C SER A 135 -6.51 -4.33 1.70
N VAL A 136 -7.78 -4.31 2.11
CA VAL A 136 -8.34 -3.26 2.95
C VAL A 136 -9.15 -3.99 4.01
N LYS A 137 -8.71 -3.94 5.27
CA LYS A 137 -9.38 -4.59 6.40
C LYS A 137 -9.80 -3.52 7.40
N GLY A 138 -11.06 -3.56 7.84
CA GLY A 138 -11.46 -2.90 9.08
C GLY A 138 -10.89 -3.67 10.27
N ALA A 139 -10.44 -2.99 11.32
CA ALA A 139 -10.03 -3.68 12.54
C ALA A 139 -11.26 -4.36 13.18
N GLU A 140 -11.21 -5.69 13.33
CA GLU A 140 -12.35 -6.50 13.78
C GLU A 140 -12.78 -6.21 15.22
N GLU A 141 -11.86 -5.75 16.08
CA GLU A 141 -12.17 -5.57 17.51
C GLU A 141 -12.88 -4.24 17.84
N ASP A 142 -12.61 -3.14 17.11
CA ASP A 142 -13.12 -1.82 17.51
C ASP A 142 -13.73 -0.96 16.38
N LYS A 143 -13.68 -1.36 15.10
CA LYS A 143 -14.05 -0.51 13.94
C LYS A 143 -13.41 0.89 13.92
N THR A 144 -12.43 1.15 14.79
CA THR A 144 -11.80 2.46 14.98
C THR A 144 -10.55 2.66 14.13
N SER A 145 -10.09 1.63 13.41
CA SER A 145 -8.97 1.74 12.50
C SER A 145 -9.16 0.90 11.24
N CYS A 146 -8.56 1.36 10.15
CA CYS A 146 -8.56 0.70 8.85
C CYS A 146 -7.13 0.40 8.44
N CYS A 147 -6.88 -0.84 8.03
CA CYS A 147 -5.62 -1.29 7.52
C CYS A 147 -5.68 -1.38 5.99
N CYS A 148 -4.75 -0.71 5.32
CA CYS A 148 -4.53 -0.81 3.88
C CYS A 148 -3.19 -1.51 3.63
N GLY A 149 -3.21 -2.60 2.88
CA GLY A 149 -2.04 -3.40 2.58
C GLY A 149 -1.85 -3.60 1.08
N VAL A 150 -0.60 -3.59 0.65
CA VAL A 150 -0.20 -3.95 -0.71
C VAL A 150 1.00 -4.87 -0.62
N GLY A 151 1.06 -5.87 -1.49
CA GLY A 151 2.28 -6.63 -1.64
C GLY A 151 2.58 -7.05 -3.05
N TRP A 152 3.84 -7.46 -3.21
CA TRP A 152 4.40 -7.94 -4.46
C TRP A 152 5.15 -9.24 -4.18
N LEU A 153 4.64 -10.34 -4.74
CA LEU A 153 5.31 -11.63 -4.72
C LEU A 153 6.44 -11.58 -5.77
N LEU A 154 7.68 -11.74 -5.30
CA LEU A 154 8.87 -11.71 -6.14
C LEU A 154 9.20 -13.12 -6.66
N ASP A 155 9.04 -14.11 -5.78
CA ASP A 155 9.16 -15.52 -6.08
C ASP A 155 8.40 -16.37 -5.05
N ARG A 156 8.49 -17.70 -5.16
CA ARG A 156 7.86 -18.62 -4.21
C ARG A 156 8.49 -18.44 -2.82
N GLY A 157 7.72 -17.85 -1.92
CA GLY A 157 8.12 -17.66 -0.52
C GLY A 157 8.82 -16.34 -0.22
N ARG A 158 9.04 -15.43 -1.20
CA ARG A 158 9.47 -14.05 -0.91
C ARG A 158 8.50 -13.05 -1.49
N ALA A 159 8.07 -12.12 -0.65
CA ALA A 159 7.20 -11.03 -1.02
C ALA A 159 7.64 -9.75 -0.31
N ILE A 160 7.44 -8.62 -0.99
CA ILE A 160 7.48 -7.29 -0.37
C ILE A 160 6.06 -6.98 0.09
N THR A 161 5.92 -6.38 1.27
CA THR A 161 4.64 -5.91 1.77
C THR A 161 4.81 -4.51 2.29
N SER A 162 3.84 -3.65 1.99
CA SER A 162 3.66 -2.37 2.64
C SER A 162 2.27 -2.34 3.23
N LYS A 163 2.15 -1.97 4.50
CA LYS A 163 0.89 -1.88 5.23
C LYS A 163 0.84 -0.54 5.96
N CYS A 164 -0.28 0.16 5.83
CA CYS A 164 -0.54 1.40 6.55
C CYS A 164 -1.85 1.29 7.31
N THR A 165 -1.86 1.82 8.53
CA THR A 165 -3.02 1.83 9.42
C THR A 165 -3.51 3.26 9.63
N PHE A 166 -4.80 3.47 9.41
CA PHE A 166 -5.49 4.74 9.63
C PHE A 166 -6.40 4.65 10.83
N SER A 167 -6.58 5.76 11.53
CA SER A 167 -7.65 5.93 12.51
C SER A 167 -9.01 6.10 11.81
N SER A 168 -10.09 6.05 12.59
CA SER A 168 -11.44 6.32 12.11
C SER A 168 -11.66 7.75 11.65
N SER A 169 -10.81 8.70 12.06
CA SER A 169 -10.79 10.08 11.52
C SER A 169 -10.10 10.18 10.15
N GLY A 170 -9.52 9.08 9.64
CA GLY A 170 -8.72 9.09 8.42
C GLY A 170 -7.29 9.60 8.63
N GLU A 171 -6.83 9.71 9.88
CA GLU A 171 -5.44 10.09 10.18
C GLU A 171 -4.53 8.86 10.08
N LEU A 172 -3.36 9.03 9.46
CA LEU A 172 -2.39 7.94 9.34
C LEU A 172 -1.68 7.73 10.69
N ASN A 173 -1.67 6.50 11.20
CA ASN A 173 -1.05 6.15 12.48
C ASN A 173 0.33 5.53 12.30
N GLU A 174 0.42 4.51 11.46
CA GLU A 174 1.66 3.79 11.19
C GLU A 174 1.71 3.23 9.77
N CYS A 175 2.92 3.07 9.23
CA CYS A 175 3.20 2.29 8.04
C CYS A 175 4.42 1.39 8.25
N PHE A 176 4.42 0.19 7.66
CA PHE A 176 5.59 -0.67 7.59
C PHE A 176 5.68 -1.43 6.26
#